data_AF-A0A1D7WAJ0-F1
#
_entry.id   AF-A0A1D7WAJ0-F1
#
_cell.length_a   1.000
_cell.length_b   1.000
_cell.length_c   1.000
_cell.angle_alpha   90.00
_cell.angle_beta   90.00
_cell.angle_gamma   90.00
#
_symmetry.space_group_name_H-M   'P 1'
#
loop_
_entity.id
_entity.type
_entity.pdbx_description
1 polymer ?
#
loop_
_entity_poly.entity_id
_entity_poly.type
_entity_poly.pdbx_seq_one_letter_code
_entity_poly.pdbx_strand_id
1 'polypeptide(L)'
;MFSYQLTFHKNIETYFREKKEKLNNMIQCDFYKYLDQKLQGLEFKSETIDVLKLLHNFDININSVNMSIINKNHESIKTIYTIMGRKHYELKELTVSKELYCAVITHENYLYFVTQVYSALKYLNKPTGCVVSGVEDNSILLDLIVFYIDQNYKDQALQVLCSSDSEEMLEYKKMKKSHHKNCMLHLISFIESFSLSCQCEYGLNEKGMSFIDDLSKRFESHLDLNQCIHHYQLRKKILSNHCDN
;
A
#
# COMPACT_ATOMS: atom_id res chain seq x y z
N MET A 1 60.62 -0.14 -14.46
CA MET A 1 59.88 1.00 -15.06
C MET A 1 58.39 0.69 -15.00
N PHE A 2 57.80 0.75 -13.80
CA PHE A 2 56.37 0.62 -13.54
C PHE A 2 56.02 1.82 -12.68
N SER A 3 55.46 2.91 -13.22
CA SER A 3 54.98 3.97 -12.30
C SER A 3 53.99 4.98 -12.84
N TYR A 4 53.88 5.23 -14.16
CA TYR A 4 52.92 6.24 -14.61
C TYR A 4 51.55 5.64 -14.99
N GLN A 5 51.53 4.60 -15.81
CA GLN A 5 50.29 4.02 -16.34
C GLN A 5 49.42 3.33 -15.27
N LEU A 6 50.03 2.61 -14.32
CA LEU A 6 49.32 2.00 -13.18
C LEU A 6 48.75 3.05 -12.22
N THR A 7 49.52 4.10 -11.93
CA THR A 7 49.07 5.21 -11.07
C THR A 7 47.96 6.01 -11.74
N PHE A 8 48.06 6.23 -13.06
CA PHE A 8 47.02 6.88 -13.86
C PHE A 8 45.72 6.06 -13.88
N HIS A 9 45.77 4.75 -14.15
CA HIS A 9 44.58 3.88 -14.10
C HIS A 9 43.94 3.88 -12.71
N LYS A 10 44.75 3.74 -11.65
CA LYS A 10 44.23 3.78 -10.27
C LYS A 10 43.58 5.12 -9.93
N ASN A 11 44.15 6.23 -10.39
CA ASN A 11 43.57 7.56 -10.18
C ASN A 11 42.26 7.73 -10.95
N ILE A 12 42.18 7.25 -12.19
CA ILE A 12 40.95 7.26 -12.99
C ILE A 12 39.86 6.40 -12.34
N GLU A 13 40.17 5.17 -11.93
CA GLU A 13 39.21 4.29 -11.26
C GLU A 13 38.73 4.89 -9.93
N THR A 14 39.62 5.53 -9.18
CA THR A 14 39.28 6.20 -7.93
C THR A 14 38.36 7.39 -8.20
N TYR A 15 38.69 8.23 -9.18
CA TYR A 15 37.84 9.36 -9.58
C TYR A 15 36.45 8.92 -10.05
N PHE A 16 36.35 7.90 -10.91
CA PHE A 16 35.05 7.38 -11.36
C PHE A 16 34.25 6.76 -10.22
N ARG A 17 34.90 6.06 -9.29
CA ARG A 17 34.26 5.50 -8.10
C ARG A 17 33.70 6.59 -7.19
N GLU A 18 34.50 7.59 -6.85
CA GLU A 18 34.07 8.73 -6.02
C GLU A 18 32.95 9.52 -6.69
N LYS A 19 33.02 9.73 -8.01
CA LYS A 19 31.96 10.38 -8.78
C LYS A 19 30.67 9.56 -8.81
N LYS A 20 30.77 8.25 -9.00
CA LYS A 20 29.61 7.33 -8.95
C LYS A 20 28.97 7.34 -7.57
N GLU A 21 29.77 7.32 -6.51
CA GLU A 21 29.30 7.39 -5.12
C GLU A 21 28.62 8.74 -4.84
N LYS A 22 29.22 9.86 -5.27
CA LYS A 22 28.62 11.19 -5.16
C LYS A 22 27.28 11.29 -5.90
N LEU A 23 27.20 10.71 -7.11
CA LEU A 23 25.98 10.68 -7.91
C LEU A 23 24.89 9.84 -7.24
N ASN A 24 25.25 8.64 -6.73
CA ASN A 24 24.33 7.80 -5.97
C ASN A 24 23.80 8.53 -4.73
N ASN A 25 24.67 9.24 -4.01
CA ASN A 25 24.28 10.04 -2.85
C ASN A 25 23.33 11.18 -3.23
N MET A 26 23.56 11.84 -4.37
CA MET A 26 22.63 12.89 -4.88
C MET A 26 21.26 12.30 -5.22
N ILE A 27 21.21 11.22 -5.98
CA ILE A 27 19.97 10.53 -6.35
C ILE A 27 19.22 10.08 -5.09
N GLN A 28 19.93 9.52 -4.12
CA GLN A 28 19.38 9.08 -2.85
C GLN A 28 18.80 10.26 -2.05
N CYS A 29 19.50 11.38 -1.96
CA CYS A 29 19.02 12.60 -1.31
C CYS A 29 17.76 13.17 -1.97
N ASP A 30 17.72 13.24 -3.30
CA ASP A 30 16.56 13.75 -4.03
C ASP A 30 15.36 12.82 -3.90
N PHE A 31 15.60 11.51 -3.91
CA PHE A 31 14.58 10.51 -3.64
C PHE A 31 14.02 10.60 -2.21
N TYR A 32 14.87 10.77 -1.20
CA TYR A 32 14.40 10.95 0.18
C TYR A 32 13.61 12.24 0.37
N LYS A 33 14.02 13.34 -0.27
CA LYS A 33 13.23 14.58 -0.26
C LYS A 33 11.87 14.38 -0.92
N TYR A 34 11.83 13.70 -2.07
CA TYR A 34 10.58 13.36 -2.75
C TYR A 34 9.67 12.49 -1.87
N LEU A 35 10.23 11.46 -1.24
CA LEU A 35 9.51 10.61 -0.30
C LEU A 35 8.96 11.41 0.87
N ASP A 36 9.76 12.27 1.51
CA ASP A 36 9.29 13.08 2.63
C ASP A 36 8.16 14.02 2.20
N GLN A 37 8.27 14.66 1.04
CA GLN A 37 7.20 15.48 0.47
C GLN A 37 5.92 14.67 0.23
N LYS A 38 6.03 13.44 -0.31
CA LYS A 38 4.89 12.55 -0.50
C LYS A 38 4.27 12.11 0.82
N LEU A 39 5.08 11.85 1.83
CA LEU A 39 4.62 11.47 3.17
C LEU A 39 3.98 12.64 3.93
N GLN A 40 4.47 13.87 3.74
CA GLN A 40 3.89 15.07 4.35
C GLN A 40 2.46 15.36 3.87
N GLY A 41 2.11 14.93 2.65
CA GLY A 41 0.76 15.10 2.11
C GLY A 41 -0.27 14.06 2.59
N LEU A 42 0.11 13.15 3.49
CA LEU A 42 -0.77 12.08 3.96
C LEU A 42 -1.56 12.51 5.21
N GLU A 43 -2.88 12.30 5.17
CA GLU A 43 -3.79 12.58 6.28
C GLU A 43 -3.41 11.80 7.56
N PHE A 44 -3.04 10.54 7.42
CA PHE A 44 -2.63 9.64 8.51
C PHE A 44 -1.14 9.34 8.42
N LYS A 45 -0.29 10.37 8.28
CA LYS A 45 1.17 10.22 8.11
C LYS A 45 1.80 9.34 9.19
N SER A 46 1.51 9.60 10.46
CA SER A 46 2.15 8.88 11.58
C SER A 46 1.81 7.41 11.54
N GLU A 47 0.52 7.10 11.46
CA GLU A 47 0.00 5.74 11.42
C GLU A 47 0.50 5.00 10.17
N THR A 48 0.60 5.69 9.03
CA THR A 48 1.17 5.12 7.80
C THR A 48 2.64 4.75 7.99
N ILE A 49 3.44 5.63 8.61
CA ILE A 49 4.85 5.34 8.90
C ILE A 49 4.98 4.12 9.81
N ASP A 50 4.12 3.98 10.82
CA ASP A 50 4.17 2.85 11.75
C ASP A 50 3.83 1.53 11.05
N VAL A 51 2.80 1.52 10.20
CA VAL A 51 2.50 0.36 9.33
C VAL A 51 3.70 0.00 8.44
N LEU A 52 4.34 0.99 7.81
CA LEU A 52 5.48 0.75 6.93
C LEU A 52 6.70 0.18 7.68
N LYS A 53 6.96 0.63 8.92
CA LYS A 53 8.00 0.05 9.77
C LYS A 53 7.71 -1.42 10.11
N LEU A 54 6.46 -1.74 10.42
CA LEU A 54 6.06 -3.12 10.71
C LEU A 54 6.23 -4.01 9.47
N LEU A 55 5.79 -3.54 8.30
CA LEU A 55 6.01 -4.25 7.03
C LEU A 55 7.49 -4.46 6.72
N HIS A 56 8.33 -3.47 7.00
CA HIS A 56 9.78 -3.59 6.80
C HIS A 56 10.41 -4.64 7.72
N ASN A 57 10.03 -4.66 9.00
CA ASN A 57 10.48 -5.72 9.91
C ASN A 57 10.02 -7.09 9.42
N PHE A 58 8.81 -7.16 8.86
CA PHE A 58 8.29 -8.39 8.29
C PHE A 58 9.08 -8.83 7.05
N ASP A 59 9.44 -7.90 6.17
CA ASP A 59 10.29 -8.13 4.99
C ASP A 59 11.64 -8.73 5.37
N ILE A 60 12.30 -8.18 6.39
CA ILE A 60 13.59 -8.68 6.88
C ILE A 60 13.46 -10.16 7.28
N ASN A 61 12.42 -10.51 8.03
CA ASN A 61 12.19 -11.87 8.50
C ASN A 61 11.94 -12.83 7.34
N ILE A 62 11.03 -12.48 6.42
CA ILE A 62 10.73 -13.29 5.23
C ILE A 62 11.97 -13.48 4.36
N ASN A 63 12.71 -12.41 4.11
CA ASN A 63 13.84 -12.44 3.19
C ASN A 63 15.07 -13.13 3.78
N SER A 64 15.26 -13.09 5.10
CA SER A 64 16.41 -13.72 5.76
C SER A 64 16.60 -15.20 5.39
N VAL A 65 15.50 -15.93 5.19
CA VAL A 65 15.51 -17.36 4.84
C VAL A 65 15.21 -17.57 3.35
N ASN A 66 14.10 -16.99 2.85
CA ASN A 66 13.59 -17.34 1.52
C ASN A 66 14.47 -16.79 0.38
N MET A 67 14.99 -15.56 0.51
CA MET A 67 15.80 -14.96 -0.56
C MET A 67 17.15 -15.65 -0.73
N SER A 68 17.70 -16.24 0.33
CA SER A 68 18.92 -17.06 0.24
C SER A 68 18.72 -18.27 -0.68
N ILE A 69 17.57 -18.95 -0.56
CA ILE A 69 17.22 -20.13 -1.38
C ILE A 69 16.91 -19.72 -2.82
N ILE A 70 16.12 -18.66 -3.00
CA ILE A 70 15.78 -18.11 -4.31
C ILE A 70 17.04 -17.73 -5.08
N ASN A 71 17.94 -16.97 -4.45
CA ASN A 71 19.18 -16.50 -5.10
C ASN A 71 20.14 -17.65 -5.43
N LYS A 72 20.25 -18.68 -4.57
CA LYS A 72 21.07 -19.87 -4.85
C LYS A 72 20.58 -20.62 -6.10
N ASN A 73 19.28 -20.58 -6.39
CA ASN A 73 18.67 -21.31 -7.50
C ASN A 73 18.25 -20.38 -8.66
N HIS A 74 18.95 -19.26 -8.86
CA HIS A 74 18.59 -18.24 -9.84
C HIS A 74 18.41 -18.76 -11.28
N GLU A 75 19.11 -19.83 -11.69
CA GLU A 75 18.97 -20.40 -13.04
C GLU A 75 17.59 -21.02 -13.27
N SER A 76 17.00 -21.59 -12.23
CA SER A 76 15.69 -22.26 -12.21
C SER A 76 14.51 -21.30 -12.04
N ILE A 77 14.78 -20.00 -11.85
CA ILE A 77 13.77 -18.99 -11.56
C ILE A 77 13.86 -17.86 -12.58
N LYS A 78 12.71 -17.36 -13.01
CA LYS A 78 12.58 -16.16 -13.83
C LYS A 78 11.93 -15.06 -12.99
N THR A 79 12.61 -13.93 -12.87
CA THR A 79 12.11 -12.75 -12.15
C THR A 79 11.40 -11.80 -13.11
N ILE A 80 10.15 -11.44 -12.81
CA ILE A 80 9.32 -10.52 -13.58
C ILE A 80 9.05 -9.28 -12.73
N TYR A 81 9.27 -8.10 -13.31
CA TYR A 81 9.03 -6.84 -12.60
C TYR A 81 7.67 -6.26 -12.98
N THR A 82 6.89 -5.85 -11.99
CA THR A 82 5.64 -5.10 -12.21
C THR A 82 5.86 -3.60 -12.15
N ILE A 83 4.97 -2.85 -12.81
CA ILE A 83 5.00 -1.38 -12.93
C ILE A 83 4.93 -0.68 -11.56
N MET A 84 4.45 -1.37 -10.52
CA MET A 84 4.49 -0.90 -9.14
C MET A 84 5.30 -1.84 -8.25
N GLY A 85 6.61 -1.92 -8.51
CA GLY A 85 7.62 -2.32 -7.53
C GLY A 85 7.63 -3.77 -7.02
N ARG A 86 6.73 -4.65 -7.48
CA ARG A 86 6.78 -6.07 -7.12
C ARG A 86 7.64 -6.86 -8.09
N LYS A 87 8.38 -7.82 -7.53
CA LYS A 87 9.08 -8.88 -8.26
C LYS A 87 8.22 -10.13 -8.17
N HIS A 88 7.78 -10.64 -9.31
CA HIS A 88 7.18 -11.97 -9.39
C HIS A 88 8.22 -12.99 -9.79
N TYR A 89 8.08 -14.20 -9.27
CA TYR A 89 8.94 -15.34 -9.58
C TYR A 89 8.15 -16.40 -10.35
N GLU A 90 8.65 -16.77 -11.52
CA GLU A 90 8.19 -17.92 -12.30
C GLU A 90 9.23 -19.04 -12.21
N LEU A 91 8.79 -20.27 -11.99
CA LEU A 91 9.67 -21.44 -11.96
C LEU A 91 9.86 -22.01 -13.37
N LYS A 92 11.10 -22.30 -13.77
CA LYS A 92 11.38 -23.06 -14.99
C LYS A 92 11.21 -24.56 -14.70
N GLU A 93 10.61 -25.31 -15.62
CA GLU A 93 10.15 -26.70 -15.46
C GLU A 93 11.21 -27.77 -15.11
N LEU A 94 12.49 -27.39 -14.97
CA LEU A 94 13.57 -28.30 -14.53
C LEU A 94 13.41 -28.63 -13.03
N THR A 95 12.78 -29.77 -12.72
CA THR A 95 12.68 -30.43 -11.39
C THR A 95 12.95 -29.50 -10.22
N VAL A 96 11.98 -28.65 -9.92
CA VAL A 96 12.04 -27.69 -8.80
C VAL A 96 12.08 -28.44 -7.49
N SER A 97 13.05 -28.14 -6.62
CA SER A 97 13.08 -28.72 -5.28
C SER A 97 11.89 -28.23 -4.46
N LYS A 98 11.36 -29.09 -3.58
CA LYS A 98 10.24 -28.71 -2.68
C LYS A 98 10.58 -27.47 -1.84
N GLU A 99 11.83 -27.35 -1.40
CA GLU A 99 12.32 -26.20 -0.64
C GLU A 99 12.28 -24.91 -1.46
N LEU A 100 12.74 -24.95 -2.72
CA LEU A 100 12.67 -23.80 -3.62
C LEU A 100 11.23 -23.39 -3.91
N TYR A 101 10.37 -24.37 -4.18
CA TYR A 101 8.94 -24.12 -4.37
C TYR A 101 8.34 -23.41 -3.15
N CYS A 102 8.56 -23.93 -1.94
CA CYS A 102 8.05 -23.31 -0.71
C CYS A 102 8.58 -21.88 -0.51
N ALA A 103 9.87 -21.64 -0.75
CA ALA A 103 10.48 -20.32 -0.59
C ALA A 103 9.89 -19.30 -1.57
N VAL A 104 9.70 -19.69 -2.84
CA VAL A 104 9.08 -18.85 -3.87
C VAL A 104 7.63 -18.51 -3.52
N ILE A 105 6.81 -19.51 -3.20
CA ILE A 105 5.39 -19.30 -2.86
C ILE A 105 5.23 -18.44 -1.62
N THR A 106 6.03 -18.67 -0.58
CA THR A 106 5.99 -17.87 0.66
C THR A 106 6.30 -16.40 0.37
N HIS A 107 7.31 -16.14 -0.45
CA HIS A 107 7.68 -14.78 -0.82
C HIS A 107 6.64 -14.11 -1.72
N GLU A 108 6.06 -14.82 -2.70
CA GLU A 108 4.96 -14.31 -3.53
C GLU A 108 3.74 -13.92 -2.69
N ASN A 109 3.33 -14.79 -1.77
CA ASN A 109 2.20 -14.53 -0.88
C ASN A 109 2.47 -13.30 0.01
N TYR A 110 3.71 -13.12 0.47
CA TYR A 110 4.11 -11.94 1.22
C TYR A 110 4.01 -10.66 0.37
N LEU A 111 4.50 -10.68 -0.88
CA LEU A 111 4.38 -9.53 -1.79
C LEU A 111 2.93 -9.19 -2.13
N TYR A 112 2.07 -10.21 -2.26
CA TYR A 112 0.63 -10.02 -2.40
C TYR A 112 0.05 -9.32 -1.18
N PHE A 113 0.30 -9.83 0.03
CA PHE A 113 -0.13 -9.20 1.27
C PHE A 113 0.30 -7.73 1.39
N VAL A 114 1.59 -7.45 1.20
CA VAL A 114 2.16 -6.09 1.27
C VAL A 114 1.40 -5.13 0.36
N THR A 115 0.99 -5.60 -0.81
CA THR A 115 0.21 -4.77 -1.74
C THR A 115 -1.18 -4.46 -1.24
N GLN A 116 -1.86 -5.45 -0.68
CA GLN A 116 -3.18 -5.24 -0.12
C GLN A 116 -3.10 -4.17 0.98
N VAL A 117 -2.07 -4.22 1.82
CA VAL A 117 -1.77 -3.19 2.83
C VAL A 117 -1.51 -1.82 2.18
N TYR A 118 -0.64 -1.72 1.16
CA TYR A 118 -0.41 -0.46 0.45
C TYR A 118 -1.68 0.11 -0.20
N SER A 119 -2.56 -0.75 -0.71
CA SER A 119 -3.83 -0.36 -1.32
C SER A 119 -4.78 0.21 -0.27
N ALA A 120 -4.84 -0.42 0.91
CA ALA A 120 -5.59 0.08 2.05
C ALA A 120 -5.04 1.42 2.55
N LEU A 121 -3.73 1.54 2.74
CA LEU A 121 -3.08 2.80 3.13
C LEU A 121 -3.36 3.92 2.13
N LYS A 122 -3.28 3.61 0.83
CA LYS A 122 -3.59 4.58 -0.24
C LYS A 122 -5.05 5.03 -0.17
N TYR A 123 -5.98 4.12 0.10
CA TYR A 123 -7.39 4.47 0.25
C TYR A 123 -7.64 5.31 1.51
N LEU A 124 -7.13 4.89 2.66
CA LEU A 124 -7.34 5.56 3.95
C LEU A 124 -6.79 6.99 3.98
N ASN A 125 -5.67 7.23 3.28
CA ASN A 125 -5.06 8.55 3.18
C ASN A 125 -5.67 9.47 2.10
N LYS A 126 -6.71 9.04 1.37
CA LYS A 126 -7.41 9.94 0.46
C LYS A 126 -8.20 10.99 1.25
N PRO A 127 -8.31 12.23 0.72
CA PRO A 127 -9.25 13.21 1.27
C PRO A 127 -10.68 12.66 1.28
N THR A 128 -11.43 12.92 2.35
CA THR A 128 -12.83 12.50 2.50
C THR A 128 -13.79 13.51 1.88
N GLY A 129 -14.94 13.03 1.41
CA GLY A 129 -15.95 13.85 0.75
C GLY A 129 -15.58 14.24 -0.68
N CYS A 130 -14.83 13.39 -1.39
CA CYS A 130 -14.54 13.59 -2.81
C CYS A 130 -15.78 13.23 -3.63
N VAL A 131 -16.28 14.20 -4.40
CA VAL A 131 -17.47 14.05 -5.24
C VAL A 131 -17.06 13.92 -6.69
N VAL A 132 -17.56 12.89 -7.37
CA VAL A 132 -17.41 12.71 -8.82
C VAL A 132 -18.79 12.53 -9.43
N SER A 133 -19.13 13.37 -10.41
CA SER A 133 -20.38 13.24 -11.17
C SER A 133 -20.12 12.44 -12.44
N GLY A 134 -20.81 11.32 -12.61
CA GLY A 134 -20.78 10.52 -13.83
C GLY A 134 -21.53 11.23 -14.95
N VAL A 135 -20.83 11.54 -16.05
CA VAL A 135 -21.40 12.22 -17.22
C VAL A 135 -22.34 11.28 -18.00
N GLU A 136 -22.05 9.97 -18.01
CA GLU A 136 -22.78 8.97 -18.79
C GLU A 136 -23.91 8.30 -17.99
N ASP A 137 -23.62 7.84 -16.76
CA ASP A 137 -24.58 7.05 -15.96
C ASP A 137 -25.46 7.89 -15.03
N ASN A 138 -25.34 9.21 -15.10
CA ASN A 138 -26.01 10.16 -14.23
C ASN A 138 -25.82 9.92 -12.72
N SER A 139 -24.89 9.06 -12.31
CA SER A 139 -24.60 8.73 -10.92
C SER A 139 -23.74 9.79 -10.24
N ILE A 140 -23.90 9.92 -8.92
CA ILE A 140 -22.99 10.68 -8.07
C ILE A 140 -22.15 9.68 -7.29
N LEU A 141 -20.83 9.82 -7.33
CA LEU A 141 -19.92 9.06 -6.50
C LEU A 141 -19.42 9.95 -5.36
N LEU A 142 -19.58 9.46 -4.13
CA LEU A 142 -19.02 10.07 -2.93
C LEU A 142 -17.95 9.13 -2.37
N ASP A 143 -16.69 9.58 -2.37
CA ASP A 143 -15.52 8.77 -2.01
C ASP A 143 -15.43 7.44 -2.79
N LEU A 144 -15.74 7.50 -4.10
CA LEU A 144 -15.77 6.36 -5.05
C LEU A 144 -16.90 5.35 -4.82
N ILE A 145 -17.85 5.66 -3.93
CA ILE A 145 -19.03 4.83 -3.67
C ILE A 145 -20.25 5.53 -4.27
N VAL A 146 -21.14 4.75 -4.91
CA VAL A 146 -22.38 5.27 -5.49
C VAL A 146 -23.25 5.88 -4.39
N PHE A 147 -23.52 7.18 -4.50
CA PHE A 147 -24.44 7.92 -3.65
C PHE A 147 -25.83 7.90 -4.30
N TYR A 148 -26.67 6.97 -3.85
CA TYR A 148 -28.00 6.78 -4.41
C TYR A 148 -28.96 7.92 -4.02
N ILE A 149 -29.36 8.70 -5.01
CA ILE A 149 -30.37 9.76 -4.88
C ILE A 149 -31.29 9.75 -6.10
N ASP A 150 -32.56 10.09 -5.90
CA ASP A 150 -33.52 10.17 -6.99
C ASP A 150 -33.14 11.31 -7.95
N GLN A 151 -33.32 11.06 -9.26
CA GLN A 151 -32.85 11.96 -10.32
C GLN A 151 -33.36 13.40 -10.17
N ASN A 152 -34.59 13.55 -9.65
CA ASN A 152 -35.23 14.85 -9.45
C ASN A 152 -34.50 15.73 -8.41
N TYR A 153 -33.68 15.14 -7.53
CA TYR A 153 -32.93 15.84 -6.47
C TYR A 153 -31.42 15.89 -6.76
N LYS A 154 -30.96 15.47 -7.95
CA LYS A 154 -29.54 15.32 -8.29
C LYS A 154 -28.76 16.64 -8.20
N ASP A 155 -29.27 17.70 -8.80
CA ASP A 155 -28.58 19.00 -8.83
C ASP A 155 -28.46 19.60 -7.42
N GLN A 156 -29.50 19.43 -6.61
CA GLN A 156 -29.52 19.85 -5.21
C GLN A 156 -28.52 19.04 -4.38
N ALA A 157 -28.49 17.72 -4.58
CA ALA A 157 -27.51 16.86 -3.96
C ALA A 157 -26.09 17.30 -4.31
N LEU A 158 -25.81 17.57 -5.59
CA LEU A 158 -24.51 18.08 -6.02
C LEU A 158 -24.17 19.42 -5.38
N GLN A 159 -25.12 20.35 -5.25
CA GLN A 159 -24.89 21.62 -4.55
C GLN A 159 -24.49 21.39 -3.09
N VAL A 160 -25.20 20.54 -2.35
CA VAL A 160 -24.89 20.23 -0.95
C VAL A 160 -23.54 19.51 -0.84
N LEU A 161 -23.32 18.47 -1.65
CA LEU A 161 -22.12 17.63 -1.62
C LEU A 161 -20.85 18.42 -2.01
N CYS A 162 -20.95 19.37 -2.94
CA CYS A 162 -19.83 20.21 -3.37
C CYS A 162 -19.67 21.49 -2.51
N SER A 163 -20.64 21.81 -1.65
CA SER A 163 -20.55 22.98 -0.78
C SER A 163 -19.49 22.80 0.30
N SER A 164 -18.65 23.82 0.49
CA SER A 164 -17.70 23.87 1.61
C SER A 164 -18.38 24.07 2.96
N ASP A 165 -19.56 24.69 2.95
CA ASP A 165 -20.22 25.22 4.14
C ASP A 165 -21.43 24.37 4.57
N SER A 166 -21.71 23.27 3.87
CA SER A 166 -22.76 22.33 4.29
C SER A 166 -22.37 21.65 5.60
N GLU A 167 -23.18 21.88 6.63
CA GLU A 167 -23.02 21.23 7.94
C GLU A 167 -23.08 19.70 7.82
N GLU A 168 -23.91 19.18 6.92
CA GLU A 168 -24.07 17.75 6.69
C GLU A 168 -22.83 17.12 6.05
N MET A 169 -22.23 17.80 5.08
CA MET A 169 -20.97 17.36 4.49
C MET A 169 -19.80 17.46 5.46
N LEU A 170 -19.78 18.48 6.30
CA LEU A 170 -18.79 18.62 7.38
C LEU A 170 -18.92 17.47 8.39
N GLU A 171 -20.14 17.12 8.80
CA GLU A 171 -20.42 15.99 9.67
C GLU A 171 -20.02 14.66 9.02
N TYR A 172 -20.39 14.44 7.75
CA TYR A 172 -19.98 13.27 6.98
C TYR A 172 -18.46 13.12 6.93
N LYS A 173 -17.73 14.18 6.56
CA LYS A 173 -16.26 14.16 6.47
C LYS A 173 -15.63 13.84 7.82
N LYS A 174 -16.15 14.40 8.91
CA LYS A 174 -15.68 14.13 10.28
C LYS A 174 -15.88 12.66 10.67
N MET A 175 -17.06 12.10 10.40
CA MET A 175 -17.37 10.70 10.73
C MET A 175 -16.55 9.73 9.86
N LYS A 176 -16.44 9.99 8.56
CA LYS A 176 -15.63 9.18 7.64
C LYS A 176 -14.15 9.20 8.03
N LYS A 177 -13.63 10.37 8.40
CA LYS A 177 -12.25 10.51 8.92
C LYS A 177 -12.03 9.75 10.22
N SER A 178 -13.00 9.80 11.15
CA SER A 178 -12.94 9.03 12.39
C SER A 178 -12.91 7.52 12.12
N HIS A 179 -13.71 7.04 11.15
CA HIS A 179 -13.67 5.65 10.72
C HIS A 179 -12.33 5.28 10.09
N HIS A 180 -11.81 6.09 9.17
CA HIS A 180 -10.50 5.83 8.56
C HIS A 180 -9.41 5.72 9.62
N LYS A 181 -9.43 6.58 10.64
CA LYS A 181 -8.51 6.49 11.78
C LYS A 181 -8.66 5.17 12.53
N ASN A 182 -9.89 4.72 12.80
CA ASN A 182 -10.12 3.42 13.43
C ASN A 182 -9.59 2.28 12.55
N CYS A 183 -9.85 2.30 11.24
CA CYS A 183 -9.29 1.33 10.29
C CYS A 183 -7.76 1.32 10.30
N MET A 184 -7.10 2.49 10.38
CA MET A 184 -5.64 2.58 10.53
C MET A 184 -5.15 1.91 11.81
N LEU A 185 -5.83 2.13 12.95
CA LEU A 185 -5.48 1.49 14.22
C LEU A 185 -5.69 -0.03 14.18
N HIS A 186 -6.80 -0.48 13.58
CA HIS A 186 -7.05 -1.91 13.36
C HIS A 186 -6.00 -2.53 12.44
N LEU A 187 -5.58 -1.82 11.38
CA LEU A 187 -4.51 -2.26 10.49
C LEU A 187 -3.18 -2.40 11.22
N ILE A 188 -2.81 -1.41 12.03
CA ILE A 188 -1.59 -1.48 12.86
C ILE A 188 -1.65 -2.70 13.77
N SER A 189 -2.72 -2.84 14.56
CA SER A 189 -2.89 -3.96 15.49
C SER A 189 -2.89 -5.31 14.79
N PHE A 190 -3.54 -5.41 13.62
CA PHE A 190 -3.52 -6.60 12.78
C PHE A 190 -2.07 -6.95 12.43
N ILE A 191 -1.32 -6.06 11.81
CA ILE A 191 0.06 -6.32 11.37
C ILE A 191 0.99 -6.62 12.57
N GLU A 192 0.85 -5.90 13.67
CA GLU A 192 1.62 -6.14 14.90
C GLU A 192 1.42 -7.57 15.43
N SER A 193 0.16 -8.00 15.52
CA SER A 193 -0.19 -9.34 16.02
C SER A 193 0.47 -10.45 15.19
N PHE A 194 0.60 -10.24 13.88
CA PHE A 194 1.26 -11.20 12.99
C PHE A 194 2.77 -11.08 13.00
N SER A 195 3.33 -9.88 13.14
CA SER A 195 4.78 -9.71 13.28
C SER A 195 5.33 -10.44 14.51
N LEU A 196 4.55 -10.51 15.60
CA LEU A 196 4.88 -11.29 16.79
C LEU A 196 4.77 -12.80 16.55
N SER A 197 3.71 -13.23 15.87
CA SER A 197 3.47 -14.65 15.55
C SER A 197 4.52 -15.20 14.57
N CYS A 198 5.00 -14.35 13.68
CA CYS A 198 6.06 -14.60 12.70
C CYS A 198 7.38 -15.02 13.31
N GLN A 199 7.76 -14.51 14.49
CA GLN A 199 9.03 -14.89 15.13
C GLN A 199 9.06 -16.37 15.55
N CYS A 200 7.91 -17.04 15.61
CA CYS A 200 7.77 -18.40 16.14
C CYS A 200 7.61 -19.49 15.06
N GLU A 201 7.26 -19.15 13.81
CA GLU A 201 6.74 -20.13 12.83
C GLU A 201 7.51 -20.25 11.50
N TYR A 202 8.59 -19.47 11.26
CA TYR A 202 9.36 -19.56 10.00
C TYR A 202 10.27 -20.79 9.93
N GLY A 203 9.64 -21.94 9.69
CA GLY A 203 10.26 -23.09 9.05
C GLY A 203 9.93 -23.11 7.55
N LEU A 204 10.90 -23.55 6.73
CA LEU A 204 10.72 -23.87 5.31
C LEU A 204 9.83 -25.11 5.14
N ASN A 205 8.55 -24.97 5.45
CA ASN A 205 7.60 -26.06 5.41
C ASN A 205 6.21 -25.56 4.95
N GLU A 206 5.31 -26.50 4.68
CA GLU A 206 3.96 -26.20 4.20
C GLU A 206 3.14 -25.32 5.17
N LYS A 207 3.49 -25.30 6.46
CA LYS A 207 2.83 -24.45 7.46
C LYS A 207 3.18 -22.97 7.28
N GLY A 208 4.42 -22.66 6.91
CA GLY A 208 4.83 -21.29 6.59
C GLY A 208 4.11 -20.74 5.35
N MET A 209 3.90 -21.59 4.33
CA MET A 209 3.13 -21.21 3.14
C MET A 209 1.67 -20.91 3.47
N SER A 210 1.02 -21.80 4.24
CA SER A 210 -0.39 -21.61 4.63
C SER A 210 -0.58 -20.41 5.55
N PHE A 211 0.39 -20.12 6.42
CA PHE A 211 0.32 -18.98 7.33
C PHE A 211 0.20 -17.64 6.59
N ILE A 212 1.04 -17.39 5.56
CA ILE A 212 0.98 -16.13 4.81
C ILE A 212 -0.26 -16.06 3.91
N ASP A 213 -0.68 -17.18 3.31
CA ASP A 213 -1.92 -17.22 2.54
C ASP A 213 -3.16 -16.92 3.42
N ASP A 214 -3.23 -17.53 4.61
CA ASP A 214 -4.27 -17.24 5.59
C ASP A 214 -4.25 -15.79 6.07
N LEU A 215 -3.06 -15.20 6.17
CA LEU A 215 -2.87 -13.80 6.55
C LEU A 215 -3.46 -12.85 5.50
N SER A 216 -3.21 -13.09 4.21
CA SER A 216 -3.85 -12.32 3.13
C SER A 216 -5.37 -12.44 3.13
N LYS A 217 -5.91 -13.64 3.35
CA LYS A 217 -7.36 -13.87 3.45
C LYS A 217 -7.97 -13.16 4.65
N ARG A 218 -7.31 -13.25 5.81
CA ARG A 218 -7.75 -12.55 7.03
C ARG A 218 -7.74 -11.04 6.81
N PHE A 219 -6.73 -10.49 6.16
CA PHE A 219 -6.64 -9.07 5.85
C PHE A 219 -7.86 -8.56 5.07
N GLU A 220 -8.27 -9.28 4.00
CA GLU A 220 -9.44 -8.94 3.19
C GLU A 220 -10.74 -8.91 4.03
N SER A 221 -10.85 -9.80 5.02
CA SER A 221 -12.01 -9.86 5.92
C SER A 221 -11.96 -8.85 7.09
N HIS A 222 -10.80 -8.28 7.40
CA HIS A 222 -10.60 -7.49 8.63
C HIS A 222 -10.86 -5.99 8.47
N LEU A 223 -10.79 -5.46 7.24
CA LEU A 223 -10.92 -4.02 6.99
C LEU A 223 -12.17 -3.73 6.17
N ASP A 224 -13.21 -3.22 6.83
CA ASP A 224 -14.37 -2.65 6.16
C ASP A 224 -14.07 -1.24 5.63
N LEU A 225 -13.22 -1.16 4.60
CA LEU A 225 -12.80 0.10 3.97
C LEU A 225 -13.96 0.76 3.21
N ASN A 226 -14.87 -0.04 2.68
CA ASN A 226 -15.94 0.40 1.78
C ASN A 226 -17.25 0.70 2.51
N GLN A 227 -17.25 0.74 3.85
CA GLN A 227 -18.45 1.05 4.61
C GLN A 227 -19.05 2.41 4.20
N CYS A 228 -20.35 2.40 3.84
CA CYS A 228 -21.15 3.57 3.44
C CYS A 228 -21.53 4.44 4.64
N ILE A 229 -20.51 4.96 5.32
CA ILE A 229 -20.63 5.69 6.58
C ILE A 229 -21.44 6.96 6.39
N HIS A 230 -22.55 7.09 7.11
CA HIS A 230 -23.42 8.26 7.09
C HIS A 230 -24.06 8.62 5.74
N HIS A 231 -23.95 7.77 4.70
CA HIS A 231 -24.59 8.02 3.39
C HIS A 231 -26.11 8.19 3.53
N TYR A 232 -26.75 7.34 4.33
CA TYR A 232 -28.19 7.41 4.58
C TYR A 232 -28.61 8.68 5.31
N GLN A 233 -27.89 9.06 6.37
CA GLN A 233 -28.16 10.27 7.15
C GLN A 233 -27.98 11.52 6.29
N LEU A 234 -26.90 11.57 5.50
CA LEU A 234 -26.62 12.66 4.56
C LEU A 234 -27.73 12.78 3.51
N ARG A 235 -28.15 11.64 2.91
CA ARG A 235 -29.29 11.61 1.98
C ARG A 235 -30.57 12.13 2.65
N LYS A 236 -30.86 11.68 3.86
CA LYS A 236 -32.06 12.12 4.60
C LYS A 236 -32.09 13.63 4.81
N LYS A 237 -30.95 14.21 5.19
CA LYS A 237 -30.83 15.66 5.42
C LYS A 237 -30.96 16.48 4.14
N ILE A 238 -30.32 16.02 3.05
CA ILE A 238 -30.48 16.64 1.72
C ILE A 238 -31.95 16.67 1.30
N LEU A 239 -32.69 15.57 1.53
CA LEU A 239 -34.10 15.47 1.18
C LEU A 239 -35.03 16.22 2.15
N SER A 240 -34.68 16.33 3.44
CA SER A 240 -35.54 17.00 4.44
C SER A 240 -35.50 18.51 4.34
N ASN A 241 -34.39 19.11 3.89
CA ASN A 241 -34.28 20.56 3.63
C ASN A 241 -35.24 21.06 2.53
N HIS A 242 -36.05 20.17 1.94
CA HIS A 242 -37.02 20.47 0.89
C HIS A 242 -38.49 20.24 1.27
N CYS A 243 -38.80 19.59 2.40
CA CYS A 243 -40.20 19.51 2.86
C CYS A 243 -40.68 20.77 3.59
N ASP A 244 -39.76 21.66 3.96
CA ASP A 244 -40.02 22.87 4.74
C ASP A 244 -39.95 24.17 3.92
N ASN A 245 -39.87 24.09 2.58
CA ASN A 245 -39.98 25.20 1.62
C ASN A 245 -41.16 24.97 0.67
#